data_AF-A0A959TA45-F1
#
_entry.id   AF-A0A959TA45-F1
#
_cell.length_a   1.000
_cell.length_b   1.000
_cell.length_c   1.000
_cell.angle_alpha   90.00
_cell.angle_beta   90.00
_cell.angle_gamma   90.00
#
_symmetry.space_group_name_H-M   'P 1'
#
loop_
_entity.id
_entity.type
_entity.pdbx_description
1 polymer ?
#
loop_
_entity_poly.entity_id
_entity_poly.type
_entity_poly.pdbx_seq_one_letter_code
_entity_poly.pdbx_strand_id
1 'polypeptide(L)'
;VGEDGRKVLLDFFLVNDGLSEGGHHVRATIDGHPVILTRWAPYFIEGLGLGEHTVRLELIDAQGALVPGPFNDSGERTFRVLEG
;
A
#
# COMPACT_ATOMS: atom_id res chain seq x y z
N VAL A 1 -26.12 9.09 10.79
CA VAL A 1 -25.60 7.80 10.27
C VAL A 1 -24.11 7.83 10.56
N GLY A 2 -23.60 6.89 11.36
CA GLY A 2 -22.30 7.01 12.02
C GLY A 2 -21.12 7.00 11.05
N GLU A 3 -20.09 7.76 11.39
CA GLU A 3 -18.79 7.86 10.71
C GLU A 3 -17.94 6.57 10.85
N ASP A 4 -18.55 5.41 10.63
CA ASP A 4 -17.78 4.17 10.48
C ASP A 4 -17.11 4.25 9.09
N GLY A 5 -15.95 4.91 9.06
CA GLY A 5 -15.11 5.04 7.87
C GLY A 5 -14.90 3.66 7.26
N ARG A 6 -15.30 3.51 5.99
CA ARG A 6 -15.18 2.23 5.29
C ARG A 6 -13.72 1.84 5.24
N LYS A 7 -13.42 0.63 5.71
CA LYS A 7 -12.06 0.11 5.75
C LYS A 7 -11.82 -0.72 4.50
N VAL A 8 -10.79 -0.36 3.73
CA VAL A 8 -10.31 -1.19 2.61
C VAL A 8 -9.11 -1.99 3.11
N LEU A 9 -9.16 -3.31 2.95
CA LEU A 9 -8.04 -4.17 3.29
C LEU A 9 -6.99 -4.11 2.17
N LEU A 10 -5.82 -3.59 2.51
CA LEU A 10 -4.62 -3.67 1.69
C LEU A 10 -3.79 -4.86 2.16
N ASP A 11 -3.65 -5.86 1.29
CA ASP A 11 -2.84 -7.04 1.55
C ASP A 11 -1.92 -7.33 0.35
N PHE A 12 -0.73 -7.87 0.63
CA PHE A 12 0.30 -8.13 -0.37
C PHE A 12 1.24 -9.24 0.07
N PHE A 13 1.91 -9.86 -0.90
CA PHE A 13 2.87 -10.93 -0.67
C PHE A 13 4.29 -10.49 -1.03
N LEU A 14 5.24 -10.90 -0.20
CA LEU A 14 6.67 -10.83 -0.49
C LEU A 14 7.21 -12.24 -0.65
N VAL A 15 8.17 -12.42 -1.54
CA VAL A 15 8.84 -13.71 -1.76
C VAL A 15 10.31 -13.53 -1.40
N ASN A 16 10.84 -14.46 -0.60
CA ASN A 16 12.24 -14.53 -0.18
C ASN A 16 12.74 -13.35 0.67
N ASP A 17 11.85 -12.51 1.22
CA ASP A 17 12.23 -11.33 2.00
C ASP A 17 11.22 -10.99 3.11
N GLY A 18 11.68 -10.25 4.12
CA GLY A 18 10.86 -9.67 5.19
C GLY A 18 11.15 -8.17 5.35
N LEU A 19 10.14 -7.41 5.77
CA LEU A 19 10.30 -5.96 5.96
C LEU A 19 10.95 -5.64 7.31
N SER A 20 11.82 -4.63 7.33
CA SER A 20 12.45 -4.13 8.57
C SER A 20 12.92 -2.69 8.40
N GLU A 21 12.95 -1.89 9.48
CA GLU A 21 13.33 -0.46 9.45
C GLU A 21 14.72 -0.15 8.87
N GLY A 22 15.64 -1.12 8.90
CA GLY A 22 17.00 -0.99 8.35
C GLY A 22 17.21 -1.75 7.03
N GLY A 23 16.15 -2.37 6.49
CA GLY A 23 16.21 -3.25 5.33
C GLY A 23 15.26 -2.78 4.23
N HIS A 24 14.52 -3.72 3.65
CA HIS A 24 13.52 -3.40 2.64
C HIS A 24 12.21 -2.93 3.29
N HIS A 25 11.54 -2.01 2.60
CA HIS A 25 10.25 -1.44 2.97
C HIS A 25 9.30 -1.46 1.79
N VAL A 26 8.00 -1.34 2.05
CA VAL A 26 7.03 -1.07 0.98
C VAL A 26 6.59 0.37 1.05
N ARG A 27 6.75 1.13 -0.03
CA ARG A 27 6.09 2.42 -0.23
C ARG A 27 4.72 2.18 -0.83
N ALA A 28 3.67 2.43 -0.06
CA ALA A 28 2.29 2.44 -0.53
C ALA A 28 1.89 3.88 -0.87
N THR A 29 1.63 4.16 -2.15
CA THR A 29 1.11 5.47 -2.57
C THR A 29 -0.39 5.35 -2.78
N ILE A 30 -1.18 6.02 -1.93
CA ILE A 30 -2.65 5.99 -1.94
C ILE A 30 -3.14 7.38 -2.35
N ASP A 31 -3.85 7.50 -3.47
CA ASP A 31 -4.28 8.78 -4.04
C ASP A 31 -3.14 9.83 -4.10
N GLY A 32 -1.95 9.40 -4.52
CA GLY A 32 -0.75 10.25 -4.59
C GLY A 32 -0.03 10.50 -3.26
N HIS A 33 -0.53 9.99 -2.13
CA HIS A 33 0.07 10.16 -0.80
C HIS A 33 0.90 8.92 -0.41
N PRO A 34 2.24 9.04 -0.32
CA PRO A 34 3.10 7.92 0.04
C PRO A 34 3.10 7.64 1.55
N VAL A 35 3.04 6.36 1.90
CA VAL A 35 3.18 5.82 3.27
C VAL A 35 4.22 4.70 3.24
N ILE A 36 5.10 4.66 4.24
CA ILE A 36 6.12 3.61 4.37
C ILE A 36 5.61 2.52 5.30
N LEU A 37 5.55 1.29 4.79
CA LEU A 37 5.20 0.08 5.51
C LEU A 37 6.48 -0.69 5.82
N THR A 38 6.82 -0.79 7.11
CA THR A 38 8.05 -1.46 7.60
C THR A 38 7.78 -2.86 8.14
N ARG A 39 6.52 -3.27 8.21
CA ARG A 39 6.10 -4.60 8.65
C ARG A 39 5.29 -5.29 7.56
N TRP A 40 5.60 -6.55 7.28
CA TRP A 40 4.77 -7.38 6.40
C TRP A 40 3.54 -7.87 7.19
N ALA A 41 2.41 -7.24 6.93
CA ALA A 41 1.12 -7.52 7.53
C ALA A 41 0.01 -6.95 6.63
N PRO A 42 -1.25 -7.39 6.78
CA PRO A 42 -2.37 -6.67 6.19
C PRO A 42 -2.59 -5.32 6.88
N TYR A 43 -3.00 -4.32 6.10
CA TYR A 43 -3.31 -2.97 6.58
C TYR A 43 -4.72 -2.56 6.21
N PHE A 44 -5.38 -1.77 7.05
CA PHE A 44 -6.62 -1.10 6.67
C PHE A 44 -6.32 0.32 6.20
N ILE A 45 -6.84 0.67 5.03
CA ILE A 45 -6.94 2.07 4.59
C ILE A 45 -8.28 2.59 5.09
N GLU A 46 -8.24 3.66 5.87
CA GLU A 46 -9.40 4.30 6.49
C GLU A 46 -9.55 5.74 6.01
N GLY A 47 -10.75 6.30 6.13
CA GLY A 47 -11.03 7.70 5.78
C GLY A 47 -11.12 7.98 4.28
N LEU A 48 -11.18 6.95 3.43
CA LEU A 48 -11.44 7.12 2.01
C LEU A 48 -12.86 7.63 1.77
N GLY A 49 -12.98 8.59 0.85
CA GLY A 49 -14.26 9.06 0.35
C GLY A 49 -14.98 8.00 -0.48
N LEU A 50 -16.19 8.35 -0.92
CA LEU A 50 -16.88 7.61 -1.97
C LEU A 50 -16.24 7.86 -3.32
N GLY A 51 -16.16 6.82 -4.15
CA GLY A 51 -15.69 6.94 -5.53
C GLY A 51 -14.41 6.17 -5.81
N GLU A 52 -13.68 6.65 -6.80
CA GLU A 52 -12.50 5.99 -7.35
C GLU A 52 -11.23 6.43 -6.63
N HIS A 53 -10.38 5.46 -6.33
CA HIS A 53 -9.13 5.65 -5.61
C HIS A 53 -8.01 4.87 -6.29
N THR A 54 -6.77 5.29 -6.09
CA THR A 54 -5.59 4.61 -6.61
C THR A 54 -4.68 4.13 -5.50
N VAL A 55 -4.00 3.02 -5.76
CA VAL A 55 -2.92 2.50 -4.93
C VAL A 55 -1.78 2.00 -5.80
N ARG A 56 -0.54 2.26 -5.38
CA ARG A 56 0.68 1.66 -5.95
C ARG A 56 1.58 1.19 -4.82
N LEU A 57 2.09 -0.04 -4.94
CA LEU A 57 3.03 -0.61 -4.00
C LEU A 57 4.40 -0.73 -4.67
N GLU A 58 5.43 -0.24 -3.99
CA GLU A 58 6.81 -0.32 -4.44
C GLU A 58 7.68 -0.90 -3.32
N LEU A 59 8.41 -1.99 -3.60
CA LEU A 59 9.45 -2.50 -2.70
C LEU A 59 10.70 -1.62 -2.86
N ILE A 60 11.10 -0.96 -1.79
CA ILE A 60 12.22 -0.04 -1.75
C ILE A 60 13.28 -0.51 -0.75
N ASP A 61 14.54 -0.13 -0.99
CA ASP A 61 15.63 -0.36 -0.06
C ASP A 61 15.67 0.69 1.07
N ALA A 62 16.67 0.59 1.95
CA ALA A 62 16.87 1.50 3.07
C ALA A 62 17.21 2.94 2.64
N GLN A 63 17.60 3.15 1.38
CA GLN A 63 17.88 4.46 0.79
C GLN A 63 16.65 5.03 0.06
N GLY A 64 15.55 4.28 0.02
CA GLY A 64 14.31 4.66 -0.66
C GLY A 64 14.32 4.43 -2.17
N ALA A 65 15.30 3.71 -2.70
CA ALA A 65 15.37 3.36 -4.11
C ALA A 65 14.57 2.08 -4.39
N LEU A 66 13.97 1.98 -5.57
CA LEU A 66 13.23 0.80 -6.00
C LEU A 66 14.16 -0.40 -6.10
N VAL A 67 13.79 -1.50 -5.44
CA VAL A 67 14.51 -2.76 -5.57
C VAL A 67 14.23 -3.35 -6.96
N PRO A 68 15.24 -3.61 -7.81
CA PRO A 68 15.01 -4.14 -9.15
C PRO A 68 14.27 -5.49 -9.12
N GLY A 69 13.23 -5.62 -9.92
CA GLY A 69 12.50 -6.88 -10.06
C GLY A 69 11.17 -6.70 -10.78
N PRO A 70 10.69 -7.74 -11.49
CA PRO A 70 9.47 -7.66 -12.29
C PRO A 70 8.18 -7.47 -11.46
N PHE A 71 8.24 -7.72 -10.15
CA PHE A 71 7.08 -7.67 -9.24
C PHE A 71 7.24 -6.66 -8.10
N ASN A 72 8.35 -5.90 -8.08
CA ASN A 72 8.66 -4.96 -7.00
C ASN A 72 8.00 -3.59 -7.19
N ASP A 73 7.36 -3.37 -8.32
CA ASP A 73 6.48 -2.25 -8.58
C ASP A 73 5.16 -2.81 -9.11
N SER A 74 4.08 -2.61 -8.38
CA SER A 74 2.76 -3.03 -8.86
C SER A 74 2.32 -2.25 -10.09
N GLY A 75 2.85 -1.03 -10.30
CA GLY A 75 2.18 0.00 -11.08
C GLY A 75 0.92 0.49 -10.39
N GLU A 76 0.24 1.45 -10.99
CA GLU A 76 -1.02 1.98 -10.45
C GLU A 76 -2.14 0.93 -10.54
N ARG A 77 -2.92 0.84 -9.47
CA ARG A 77 -4.13 0.01 -9.37
C ARG A 77 -5.28 0.89 -8.93
N THR A 78 -6.41 0.72 -9.60
CA THR A 78 -7.63 1.49 -9.33
C THR A 78 -8.65 0.61 -8.64
N PHE A 79 -9.31 1.15 -7.63
CA PHE A 79 -10.45 0.51 -6.97
C PHE A 79 -11.53 1.55 -6.67
N ARG A 80 -12.74 1.08 -6.35
CA ARG A 80 -13.88 1.96 -6.08
C ARG A 80 -14.50 1.64 -4.72
N VAL A 81 -14.68 2.68 -3.92
CA VAL A 81 -15.44 2.64 -2.66
C VAL A 81 -16.89 3.01 -2.97
N LEU A 82 -17.80 2.07 -2.73
CA LEU A 82 -19.24 2.20 -3.02
C LEU A 82 -20.04 2.30 -1.73
N GLU A 83 -21.18 2.99 -1.77
CA GLU A 83 -22.17 2.96 -0.69
C GLU A 83 -22.60 1.52 -0.41
N GLY A 84 -22.64 1.18 0.89
CA GLY A 84 -23.09 -0.11 1.39
C GLY A 84 -24.58 -0.13 1.63
#